data_AF-A0AAE2Y651-F1
#
_entry.id   AF-A0AAE2Y651-F1
#
_cell.length_a   1.000
_cell.length_b   1.000
_cell.length_c   1.000
_cell.angle_alpha   90.00
_cell.angle_beta   90.00
_cell.angle_gamma   90.00
#
_symmetry.space_group_name_H-M   'P 1'
#
loop_
_entity.id
_entity.type
_entity.pdbx_description
1 polymer ?
#
loop_
_entity_poly.entity_id
_entity_poly.type
_entity_poly.pdbx_seq_one_letter_code
_entity_poly.pdbx_strand_id
1 'polypeptide(L)'
;MRLEKEYRYIYGVWLYVEMILNELGAKIESFNETGSEKSKLVKTYEAKLKDALIRAEVVYERKHFPPFPKHFDKLAITTVTIDVNSENPKREKEIFDYVSARLKLYTMRAAG
;
A
#
# COMPACT_ATOMS: atom_id res chain seq x y z
N MET A 1 -13.24 -19.43 7.50
CA MET A 1 -12.98 -18.03 7.95
C MET A 1 -11.82 -17.88 8.95
N ARG A 2 -10.67 -18.52 8.73
CA ARG A 2 -9.41 -18.22 9.48
C ARG A 2 -8.29 -17.83 8.50
N LEU A 3 -8.12 -18.65 7.45
CA LEU A 3 -7.28 -18.35 6.26
C LEU A 3 -7.58 -17.01 5.59
N GLU A 4 -8.86 -16.63 5.51
CA GLU A 4 -9.31 -15.38 4.88
C GLU A 4 -8.89 -14.12 5.68
N LYS A 5 -8.84 -14.24 7.02
CA LYS A 5 -8.21 -13.22 7.87
C LYS A 5 -6.70 -13.23 7.68
N GLU A 6 -6.08 -14.39 7.55
CA GLU A 6 -4.62 -14.56 7.42
C GLU A 6 -4.04 -14.04 6.09
N TYR A 7 -4.78 -14.14 4.98
CA TYR A 7 -4.38 -13.59 3.68
C TYR A 7 -4.38 -12.05 3.65
N ARG A 8 -5.09 -11.38 4.57
CA ARG A 8 -5.08 -9.91 4.69
C ARG A 8 -3.74 -9.33 5.14
N TYR A 9 -2.83 -10.13 5.69
CA TYR A 9 -1.65 -9.60 6.41
C TYR A 9 -0.40 -9.36 5.54
N ILE A 10 -0.26 -10.03 4.39
CA ILE A 10 0.91 -9.86 3.50
C ILE A 10 0.50 -9.46 2.07
N TYR A 11 -0.56 -10.07 1.53
CA TYR A 11 -1.00 -9.79 0.16
C TYR A 11 -2.21 -8.86 0.08
N GLY A 12 -2.99 -8.75 1.16
CA GLY A 12 -4.26 -8.01 1.14
C GLY A 12 -4.12 -6.53 0.82
N VAL A 13 -3.18 -5.83 1.47
CA VAL A 13 -3.04 -4.37 1.29
C VAL A 13 -2.41 -4.02 -0.04
N TRP A 14 -1.41 -4.77 -0.46
CA TRP A 14 -0.83 -4.66 -1.79
C TRP A 14 -1.89 -4.74 -2.89
N LEU A 15 -2.65 -5.85 -2.89
CA LEU A 15 -3.70 -6.08 -3.89
C LEU A 15 -4.81 -5.03 -3.79
N TYR A 16 -5.06 -4.52 -2.59
CA TYR A 16 -6.02 -3.45 -2.38
C TYR A 16 -5.54 -2.11 -2.93
N VAL A 17 -4.26 -1.75 -2.77
CA VAL A 17 -3.65 -0.58 -3.40
C VAL A 17 -3.69 -0.72 -4.92
N GLU A 18 -3.33 -1.87 -5.46
CA GLU A 18 -3.40 -2.15 -6.90
C GLU A 18 -4.83 -1.98 -7.45
N MET A 19 -5.82 -2.51 -6.72
CA MET A 19 -7.23 -2.33 -7.05
C MET A 19 -7.65 -0.84 -7.03
N ILE A 20 -7.17 -0.06 -6.04
CA ILE A 20 -7.43 1.38 -5.98
C ILE A 20 -6.86 2.12 -7.18
N LEU A 21 -5.63 1.82 -7.57
CA LEU A 21 -4.99 2.45 -8.72
C LEU A 21 -5.72 2.09 -10.02
N ASN A 22 -6.12 0.83 -10.19
CA ASN A 22 -6.89 0.40 -11.36
C ASN A 22 -8.28 1.04 -11.42
N GLU A 23 -8.98 1.19 -10.29
CA GLU A 23 -10.28 1.88 -10.24
C GLU A 23 -10.19 3.37 -10.59
N LEU A 24 -9.08 4.01 -10.25
CA LEU A 24 -8.79 5.39 -10.68
C LEU A 24 -8.52 5.48 -12.20
N GLY A 25 -8.35 4.34 -12.88
CA GLY A 25 -7.91 4.28 -14.27
C GLY A 25 -6.42 4.56 -14.43
N ALA A 26 -5.63 4.41 -13.36
CA ALA A 26 -4.19 4.58 -13.41
C ALA A 26 -3.55 3.35 -14.06
N LYS A 27 -2.66 3.58 -15.01
CA LYS A 27 -1.86 2.51 -15.62
C LYS A 27 -0.59 2.30 -14.81
N ILE A 28 -0.36 1.09 -14.31
CA ILE A 28 0.87 0.75 -13.59
C ILE A 28 2.02 0.67 -14.59
N GLU A 29 2.97 1.59 -14.46
CA GLU A 29 4.13 1.70 -15.36
C GLU A 29 5.33 0.95 -14.80
N SER A 30 5.53 0.98 -13.48
CA SER A 30 6.62 0.28 -12.82
C SER A 30 6.16 -0.42 -11.54
N PHE A 31 6.78 -1.55 -11.29
CA PHE A 31 6.67 -2.31 -10.05
C PHE A 31 8.08 -2.62 -9.57
N ASN A 32 8.38 -2.24 -8.32
CA ASN A 32 9.61 -2.61 -7.67
C ASN A 32 9.33 -3.27 -6.30
N GLU A 33 10.10 -4.30 -5.99
CA GLU A 33 10.08 -4.99 -4.73
C GLU A 33 11.50 -5.04 -4.16
N THR A 34 11.66 -4.56 -2.93
CA THR A 34 12.96 -4.51 -2.26
C THR A 34 12.86 -5.08 -0.85
N GLY A 35 13.97 -5.65 -0.38
CA GLY A 35 14.06 -6.25 0.96
C GLY A 35 13.79 -7.76 0.96
N SER A 36 13.31 -8.27 2.10
CA SER A 36 13.09 -9.69 2.31
C SER A 36 11.94 -9.93 3.28
N GLU A 37 11.19 -11.00 3.03
CA GLU A 37 10.12 -11.47 3.91
C GLU A 37 10.58 -11.77 5.34
N LYS A 38 11.88 -12.00 5.54
CA LYS A 38 12.47 -12.33 6.86
C LYS A 38 12.72 -11.10 7.75
N SER A 39 12.73 -9.89 7.17
CA SER A 39 13.06 -8.65 7.87
C SER A 39 12.07 -7.52 7.55
N LYS A 40 12.20 -6.94 6.37
CA LYS A 40 11.40 -5.82 5.88
C LYS A 40 11.22 -6.00 4.37
N LEU A 41 9.98 -5.93 3.91
CA LEU A 41 9.64 -5.96 2.49
C LEU A 41 9.00 -4.62 2.14
N VAL A 42 9.53 -3.97 1.13
CA VAL A 42 9.00 -2.71 0.59
C VAL A 42 8.61 -2.94 -0.85
N LYS A 43 7.43 -2.44 -1.17
CA LYS A 43 6.70 -2.82 -2.35
C LYS A 43 6.17 -1.53 -2.94
N THR A 44 6.69 -1.12 -4.10
CA THR A 44 6.48 0.20 -4.67
C THR A 44 5.84 0.10 -6.06
N TYR A 45 4.77 0.87 -6.26
CA TYR A 45 4.14 1.08 -7.55
C TYR A 45 4.38 2.50 -8.02
N GLU A 46 4.62 2.65 -9.31
CA GLU A 46 4.41 3.91 -10.01
C GLU A 46 3.31 3.70 -11.04
N ALA A 47 2.21 4.42 -10.84
CA ALA A 47 1.05 4.39 -11.70
C ALA A 47 0.80 5.77 -12.29
N LYS A 48 0.42 5.79 -13.56
CA LYS A 48 0.22 7.01 -14.33
C LYS A 48 -1.25 7.18 -14.68
N LEU A 49 -1.82 8.31 -14.28
CA LEU A 49 -3.07 8.84 -14.80
C LEU A 49 -2.77 9.79 -15.97
N LYS A 50 -3.82 10.17 -16.70
CA LYS A 50 -3.68 11.14 -17.80
C LYS A 50 -3.10 12.48 -17.33
N ASP A 51 -3.39 12.85 -16.09
CA ASP A 51 -3.17 14.17 -15.48
C ASP A 51 -2.40 14.11 -14.15
N ALA A 52 -1.92 12.93 -13.74
CA ALA A 52 -1.18 12.76 -12.49
C ALA A 52 -0.26 11.53 -12.51
N LEU A 53 0.79 11.56 -11.71
CA LEU A 53 1.61 10.40 -11.35
C LEU A 53 1.30 10.04 -9.90
N ILE A 54 1.07 8.75 -9.65
CA ILE A 54 0.83 8.21 -8.31
C ILE A 54 1.96 7.24 -8.01
N ARG A 55 2.68 7.48 -6.91
CA ARG A 55 3.61 6.53 -6.33
C ARG A 55 3.01 5.98 -5.05
N ALA A 56 2.86 4.67 -4.98
CA ALA A 56 2.37 3.99 -3.79
C ALA A 56 3.45 3.08 -3.23
N GLU A 57 3.77 3.23 -1.95
CA GLU A 57 4.74 2.40 -1.24
C GLU A 57 4.03 1.67 -0.09
N VAL A 58 4.10 0.35 -0.10
CA VAL A 58 3.60 -0.48 0.98
C VAL A 58 4.78 -1.09 1.71
N VAL A 59 4.89 -0.76 3.00
CA VAL A 59 5.96 -1.23 3.87
C VAL A 59 5.42 -2.33 4.78
N TYR A 60 6.03 -3.50 4.66
CA TYR A 60 5.80 -4.65 5.51
C TYR A 60 6.99 -4.85 6.44
N GLU A 61 6.73 -4.89 7.74
CA GLU A 61 7.76 -5.20 8.73
C GLU A 61 7.32 -6.38 9.59
N ARG A 62 8.32 -7.11 10.10
CA ARG A 62 8.07 -8.22 11.01
C ARG A 62 7.54 -7.68 12.34
N LYS A 63 6.28 -7.95 12.64
CA LYS A 63 5.68 -7.66 13.95
C LYS A 63 5.63 -8.93 14.78
N HIS A 64 6.17 -8.86 16.00
CA HIS A 64 5.99 -9.92 16.98
C HIS A 64 4.61 -9.73 17.63
N PHE A 65 3.64 -10.59 17.30
CA PHE A 65 2.30 -10.55 17.89
C PHE A 65 2.16 -11.61 19.01
N PRO A 66 2.22 -11.22 20.30
CA PRO A 66 1.76 -12.09 21.39
C PRO A 66 0.22 -12.11 21.43
N PRO A 67 -0.47 -13.22 21.80
CA PRO A 67 0.00 -14.55 22.17
C PRO A 67 -0.50 -15.59 21.15
N PHE A 68 0.02 -15.59 19.93
CA PHE A 68 -0.19 -16.75 19.05
C PHE A 68 0.84 -17.82 19.39
N PRO A 69 0.42 -19.09 19.58
CA PRO A 69 1.36 -20.15 19.90
C PRO A 69 2.36 -20.27 18.75
N LYS A 70 3.64 -20.06 19.10
CA LYS A 70 4.88 -20.46 18.41
C LYS A 70 4.72 -20.77 16.91
N HIS A 71 5.39 -19.97 16.06
CA HIS A 71 5.73 -20.25 14.64
C HIS A 71 5.05 -19.44 13.53
N PHE A 72 4.41 -18.30 13.81
CA PHE A 72 4.00 -17.40 12.73
C PHE A 72 4.74 -16.07 12.79
N ASP A 73 5.98 -16.08 12.31
CA ASP A 73 6.65 -14.86 11.84
C ASP A 73 5.94 -14.37 10.58
N LYS A 74 4.91 -13.53 10.76
CA LYS A 74 4.23 -12.90 9.63
C LYS A 74 4.72 -11.47 9.51
N LEU A 75 5.08 -11.09 8.29
CA LEU A 75 5.11 -9.68 7.93
C LEU A 75 3.71 -9.09 8.15
N ALA A 76 3.66 -7.90 8.74
CA ALA A 76 2.44 -7.13 8.83
C ALA A 76 2.67 -5.79 8.15
N ILE A 77 1.61 -5.24 7.57
CA ILE A 77 1.64 -3.85 7.09
C ILE A 77 1.94 -2.96 8.28
N THR A 78 3.00 -2.18 8.15
CA THR A 78 3.31 -1.12 9.09
C THR A 78 2.80 0.21 8.56
N THR A 79 3.03 0.49 7.27
CA THR A 79 2.75 1.80 6.67
C THR A 79 2.40 1.67 5.19
N VAL A 80 1.48 2.50 4.72
CA VAL A 80 1.27 2.78 3.28
C VAL A 80 1.56 4.26 3.04
N THR A 81 2.46 4.57 2.12
CA THR A 81 2.75 5.95 1.70
C THR A 81 2.20 6.14 0.30
N ILE A 82 1.49 7.23 0.07
CA ILE A 82 0.93 7.59 -1.24
C ILE A 82 1.40 9.00 -1.58
N ASP A 83 2.16 9.10 -2.65
CA ASP A 83 2.61 10.36 -3.22
C ASP A 83 1.87 10.57 -4.54
N VAL A 84 1.15 11.68 -4.63
CA VAL A 84 0.45 12.07 -5.86
C VAL A 84 1.14 13.33 -6.36
N ASN A 85 1.47 13.37 -7.65
CA ASN A 85 2.03 14.54 -8.29
C ASN A 85 1.16 14.86 -9.51
N SER A 86 0.52 16.03 -9.49
CA SER A 86 -0.29 16.54 -10.60
C SER A 86 0.06 18.00 -10.87
N GLU A 87 -0.06 18.44 -12.12
CA GLU A 87 0.05 19.86 -12.47
C GLU A 87 -1.04 20.72 -11.80
N ASN A 88 -2.11 20.10 -11.29
CA ASN A 88 -3.22 20.76 -10.60
C ASN A 88 -3.29 20.34 -9.12
N PRO A 89 -2.99 21.24 -8.16
CA PRO A 89 -3.03 20.93 -6.72
C PRO A 89 -4.40 20.50 -6.20
N LYS A 90 -5.50 20.96 -6.81
CA LYS A 90 -6.85 20.50 -6.43
C LYS A 90 -7.05 19.03 -6.82
N ARG A 91 -6.55 18.66 -8.00
CA ARG A 91 -6.63 17.30 -8.52
C ARG A 91 -5.78 16.33 -7.70
N GLU A 92 -4.58 16.76 -7.34
CA GLU A 92 -3.70 16.03 -6.43
C GLU A 92 -4.41 15.70 -5.11
N LYS A 93 -5.04 16.71 -4.51
CA LYS A 93 -5.83 16.54 -3.29
C LYS A 93 -7.02 15.60 -3.47
N GLU A 94 -7.77 15.71 -4.57
CA GLU A 94 -8.91 14.80 -4.85
C GLU A 94 -8.48 13.33 -4.91
N ILE A 95 -7.39 13.05 -5.63
CA ILE A 95 -6.84 11.70 -5.76
C ILE A 95 -6.35 11.22 -4.39
N PHE A 96 -5.61 12.05 -3.67
CA PHE A 96 -5.12 11.72 -2.34
C PHE A 96 -6.26 11.43 -1.35
N ASP A 97 -7.29 12.28 -1.31
CA ASP A 97 -8.45 12.12 -0.44
C ASP A 97 -9.24 10.84 -0.77
N TYR A 98 -9.40 10.53 -2.07
CA TYR A 98 -10.05 9.29 -2.51
C TYR A 98 -9.27 8.05 -2.05
N VAL A 99 -7.95 8.02 -2.29
CA VAL A 99 -7.09 6.90 -1.88
C VAL A 99 -7.09 6.79 -0.35
N SER A 100 -7.00 7.91 0.36
CA SER A 100 -7.01 7.98 1.83
C SER A 100 -8.29 7.45 2.46
N ALA A 101 -9.45 7.82 1.89
CA ALA A 101 -10.74 7.34 2.37
C ALA A 101 -10.84 5.81 2.29
N ARG A 102 -10.29 5.21 1.22
CA ARG A 102 -10.29 3.75 1.01
C ARG A 102 -9.26 3.05 1.88
N LEU A 103 -8.09 3.65 2.04
CA LEU A 103 -7.01 3.12 2.87
C LEU A 103 -7.14 3.44 4.36
N LYS A 104 -8.20 4.12 4.83
CA LYS A 104 -8.43 4.57 6.23
C LYS A 104 -8.12 3.53 7.34
N LEU A 105 -8.12 2.24 7.03
CA LEU A 105 -7.78 1.14 7.95
C LEU A 105 -6.26 0.86 8.04
N TYR A 106 -5.46 1.51 7.21
CA TYR A 106 -4.02 1.38 7.08
C TYR A 106 -3.37 2.73 7.37
N THR A 107 -2.32 2.74 8.19
CA THR A 107 -1.63 3.98 8.55
C THR A 107 -1.05 4.62 7.31
N MET A 108 -1.55 5.81 6.95
CA MET A 108 -1.02 6.62 5.85
C MET A 108 -0.10 7.71 6.36
N ARG A 109 1.06 7.88 5.71
CA ARG A 109 1.87 9.10 5.79
C ARG A 109 1.78 9.80 4.45
N ALA A 110 1.44 11.09 4.46
CA ALA A 110 1.66 11.97 3.32
C ALA A 110 3.16 12.23 3.20
N ALA A 111 3.73 12.20 2.00
CA ALA A 111 4.94 12.98 1.75
C ALA A 111 4.53 14.45 1.67
N GLY A 112 5.24 15.28 2.45
CA GLY A 112 5.15 16.74 2.36
C GLY A 112 6.04 17.27 1.25
#